data_AF-F9EKR8-F1
#
_entry.id   AF-F9EKR8-F1
#
_cell.length_a   1.000
_cell.length_b   1.000
_cell.length_c   1.000
_cell.angle_alpha   90.00
_cell.angle_beta   90.00
_cell.angle_gamma   90.00
#
_symmetry.space_group_name_H-M   'P 1'
#
loop_
_entity.id
_entity.type
_entity.pdbx_description
1 polymer ?
#
loop_
_entity_poly.entity_id
_entity_poly.type
_entity_poly.pdbx_seq_one_letter_code
_entity_poly.pdbx_strand_id
1 'polypeptide(L)'
;MKKYNAKKEDTEGIVEKILSYYEASVSLFLREEADGKIKGSMRSKYEINVNEVASLFGGGGHYKAAGFSSNLSANEILEIVLKKYIKF
;
A
#
# COMPACT_ATOMS: atom_id res chain seq x y z
N MET A 1 4.69 13.41 -7.56
CA MET A 1 3.78 13.66 -8.70
C MET A 1 4.04 15.00 -9.40
N LYS A 2 4.10 16.13 -8.67
CA LYS A 2 4.36 17.47 -9.24
C LYS A 2 5.57 17.54 -10.20
N LYS A 3 6.69 16.92 -9.83
CA LYS A 3 7.92 16.88 -10.64
C LYS A 3 7.71 16.38 -12.09
N TYR A 4 6.74 15.49 -12.30
CA TYR A 4 6.49 14.84 -13.60
C TYR A 4 5.16 15.27 -14.22
N ASN A 5 4.50 16.31 -13.67
CA ASN A 5 3.15 16.72 -14.06
C ASN A 5 2.12 15.56 -14.08
N ALA A 6 2.34 14.55 -13.22
CA ALA A 6 1.49 13.38 -13.12
C ALA A 6 0.28 13.67 -12.21
N LYS A 7 -0.86 13.08 -12.56
CA LYS A 7 -2.11 13.11 -11.82
C LYS A 7 -2.31 11.82 -11.03
N LYS A 8 -3.36 11.76 -10.20
CA LYS A 8 -3.63 10.57 -9.38
C LYS A 8 -4.02 9.38 -10.26
N GLU A 9 -4.73 9.66 -11.34
CA GLU A 9 -5.24 8.70 -12.32
C GLU A 9 -4.07 8.00 -13.04
N ASP A 10 -2.94 8.69 -13.23
CA ASP A 10 -1.71 8.10 -13.79
C ASP A 10 -1.10 7.02 -12.89
N THR A 11 -1.59 6.89 -11.65
CA THR A 11 -1.14 5.88 -10.69
C THR A 11 -2.12 4.70 -10.52
N GLU A 12 -3.24 4.73 -11.25
CA GLU A 12 -4.18 3.62 -11.28
C GLU A 12 -3.53 2.34 -11.85
N GLY A 13 -3.89 1.19 -11.28
CA GLY A 13 -3.37 -0.10 -11.74
C GLY A 13 -1.92 -0.40 -11.32
N ILE A 14 -1.18 0.55 -10.74
CA ILE A 14 0.22 0.31 -10.33
C ILE A 14 0.29 -0.82 -9.30
N VAL A 15 -0.60 -0.84 -8.31
CA VAL A 15 -0.59 -1.85 -7.26
C VAL A 15 -0.87 -3.25 -7.83
N GLU A 16 -1.82 -3.37 -8.74
CA GLU A 16 -2.10 -4.62 -9.47
C GLU A 16 -0.92 -5.05 -10.34
N LYS A 17 -0.26 -4.10 -11.01
CA LYS A 17 0.89 -4.37 -11.87
C LYS A 17 2.10 -4.85 -11.05
N ILE A 18 2.35 -4.28 -9.88
CA ILE A 18 3.37 -4.77 -8.94
C ILE A 18 3.03 -6.22 -8.53
N LEU A 19 1.76 -6.49 -8.20
CA LEU A 19 1.33 -7.84 -7.83
C LEU A 19 1.47 -8.85 -8.98
N SER A 20 1.38 -8.41 -10.25
CA SER A 20 1.49 -9.33 -11.40
C SER A 20 2.82 -10.06 -11.50
N TYR A 21 3.89 -9.58 -10.84
CA TYR A 21 5.16 -10.29 -10.75
C TYR A 21 4.96 -11.67 -10.09
N TYR A 22 5.38 -12.74 -10.75
CA TYR A 22 4.97 -14.10 -10.39
C TYR A 22 5.29 -14.49 -8.94
N GLU A 23 6.46 -14.10 -8.41
CA GLU A 23 6.86 -14.38 -7.02
C GLU A 23 6.22 -13.45 -5.99
N ALA A 24 5.62 -12.34 -6.40
CA ALA A 24 4.97 -11.43 -5.48
C ALA A 24 3.65 -12.05 -4.95
N SER A 25 3.55 -12.16 -3.62
CA SER A 25 2.32 -12.60 -2.93
C SER A 25 1.48 -11.42 -2.42
N VAL A 26 2.12 -10.26 -2.19
CA VAL A 26 1.53 -9.00 -1.74
C VAL A 26 2.19 -7.85 -2.50
N SER A 27 1.43 -6.80 -2.75
CA SER A 27 1.94 -5.53 -3.27
C SER A 27 1.45 -4.39 -2.39
N LEU A 28 2.33 -3.45 -2.08
CA LEU A 28 2.02 -2.18 -1.42
C LEU A 28 2.49 -1.04 -2.32
N PHE A 29 1.60 -0.11 -2.63
CA PHE A 29 1.93 1.13 -3.30
C PHE A 29 1.67 2.31 -2.36
N LEU A 30 2.72 3.06 -2.05
CA LEU A 30 2.67 4.27 -1.22
C LEU A 30 2.75 5.51 -2.10
N ARG A 31 1.82 6.44 -1.91
CA ARG A 31 1.77 7.70 -2.65
C ARG A 31 1.47 8.85 -1.71
N GLU A 32 2.27 9.89 -1.79
CA GLU A 32 2.00 11.16 -1.12
C GLU A 32 0.81 11.88 -1.80
N GLU A 33 -0.11 12.34 -0.97
CA GLU A 33 -1.29 13.12 -1.35
C GLU A 33 -1.02 14.63 -1.19
N ALA A 34 -1.89 15.46 -1.77
CA ALA A 34 -1.71 16.92 -1.76
C ALA A 34 -1.75 17.53 -0.34
N ASP A 35 -2.38 16.85 0.62
CA ASP A 35 -2.44 17.24 2.04
C ASP A 35 -1.24 16.74 2.86
N GLY A 36 -0.22 16.16 2.20
CA GLY A 36 0.99 15.64 2.83
C GLY A 36 0.84 14.24 3.43
N LYS A 37 -0.36 13.65 3.41
CA LYS A 37 -0.57 12.28 3.89
C LYS A 37 -0.04 11.26 2.89
N ILE A 38 0.31 10.09 3.39
CA ILE A 38 0.64 8.94 2.55
C ILE A 38 -0.59 8.06 2.41
N LYS A 39 -1.05 7.88 1.16
CA LYS A 39 -2.03 6.87 0.79
C LYS A 39 -1.32 5.55 0.51
N GLY A 40 -1.74 4.49 1.20
CA GLY A 40 -1.30 3.12 0.94
C GLY A 40 -2.39 2.32 0.24
N SER A 41 -2.02 1.64 -0.85
CA SER A 41 -2.89 0.71 -1.57
C SER A 41 -2.27 -0.67 -1.57
N MET A 42 -3.04 -1.68 -1.17
CA MET A 42 -2.55 -3.06 -1.02
C MET A 42 -3.37 -4.05 -1.85
N ARG A 43 -2.69 -5.06 -2.36
CA ARG A 43 -3.29 -6.25 -2.98
C ARG A 43 -2.54 -7.51 -2.56
N SER A 44 -3.22 -8.65 -2.57
CA SER A 44 -2.59 -9.97 -2.40
C SER A 44 -3.16 -11.01 -3.38
N LYS A 45 -2.34 -12.00 -3.76
CA LYS A 45 -2.78 -13.13 -4.61
C LYS A 45 -3.47 -14.23 -3.80
N TYR A 46 -2.85 -14.58 -2.67
CA TYR A 46 -3.13 -15.79 -1.90
C TYR A 46 -3.82 -15.48 -0.55
N GLU A 47 -3.56 -16.30 0.47
CA GLU A 47 -4.15 -16.22 1.81
C GLU A 47 -3.45 -15.19 2.72
N ILE A 48 -3.12 -14.02 2.17
CA ILE A 48 -2.60 -12.92 2.98
C ILE A 48 -3.69 -11.85 3.10
N ASN A 49 -4.15 -11.67 4.33
CA ASN A 49 -5.14 -10.66 4.69
C ASN A 49 -4.51 -9.26 4.73
N VAL A 50 -4.63 -8.51 3.64
CA VAL A 50 -4.11 -7.13 3.59
C VAL A 50 -5.03 -6.12 4.32
N ASN A 51 -6.27 -6.50 4.61
CA ASN A 51 -7.17 -5.67 5.42
C ASN A 51 -6.61 -5.49 6.85
N GLU A 52 -6.08 -6.54 7.45
CA GLU A 52 -5.45 -6.45 8.79
C GLU A 52 -4.31 -5.43 8.83
N VAL A 53 -3.51 -5.36 7.76
CA VAL A 53 -2.41 -4.40 7.67
C VAL A 53 -2.92 -2.99 7.49
N ALA A 54 -3.90 -2.80 6.60
CA ALA A 54 -4.52 -1.49 6.42
C ALA A 54 -5.17 -0.97 7.72
N SER A 55 -5.76 -1.85 8.52
CA SER A 55 -6.37 -1.51 9.81
C SER A 55 -5.36 -1.01 10.86
N LEU A 56 -4.06 -1.38 10.77
CA LEU A 56 -3.02 -0.82 11.65
C LEU A 56 -2.88 0.70 11.48
N PHE A 57 -3.27 1.23 10.32
CA PHE A 57 -3.23 2.65 9.99
C PHE A 57 -4.63 3.29 10.01
N GLY A 58 -5.63 2.62 10.61
CA GLY A 58 -7.02 3.08 10.63
C GLY A 58 -7.74 2.99 9.28
N GLY A 59 -7.17 2.27 8.30
CA GLY A 59 -7.79 1.98 7.02
C GLY A 59 -8.58 0.68 7.02
N GLY A 60 -8.86 0.17 5.82
CA GLY A 60 -9.57 -1.09 5.65
C GLY A 60 -9.91 -1.41 4.19
N GLY A 61 -10.74 -2.45 4.02
CA GLY A 61 -11.21 -2.93 2.73
C GLY A 61 -11.56 -4.41 2.79
N HIS A 62 -11.16 -5.14 1.74
CA HIS A 62 -11.36 -6.58 1.62
C HIS A 62 -10.08 -7.34 1.95
N TYR A 63 -10.24 -8.63 2.24
CA TYR A 63 -9.16 -9.56 2.55
C TYR A 63 -7.97 -9.47 1.56
N LYS A 64 -8.24 -9.35 0.25
CA LYS A 64 -7.23 -9.28 -0.82
C LYS A 64 -6.97 -7.88 -1.37
N ALA A 65 -7.71 -6.87 -0.94
CA ALA A 65 -7.66 -5.52 -1.49
C ALA A 65 -8.08 -4.50 -0.43
N ALA A 66 -7.12 -3.76 0.10
CA ALA A 66 -7.36 -2.78 1.17
C ALA A 66 -6.50 -1.54 0.97
N GLY A 67 -6.83 -0.47 1.68
CA GLY A 67 -6.05 0.77 1.64
C GLY A 67 -6.18 1.58 2.92
N PHE A 68 -5.28 2.55 3.06
CA PHE A 68 -5.22 3.43 4.22
C PHE A 68 -4.68 4.81 3.84
N SER A 69 -4.84 5.77 4.74
CA SER A 69 -4.24 7.10 4.67
C SER A 69 -3.58 7.41 6.01
N SER A 70 -2.30 7.73 6.01
CA SER A 70 -1.52 7.92 7.23
C SER A 70 -0.77 9.26 7.22
N ASN A 71 -0.57 9.84 8.41
CA ASN A 71 0.33 10.99 8.60
C ASN A 71 1.79 10.57 8.81
N LEU A 72 2.05 9.26 8.90
CA LEU A 72 3.40 8.72 9.02
C LEU A 72 4.17 8.85 7.70
N SER A 73 5.50 8.92 7.79
CA SER A 73 6.36 8.87 6.61
C SER A 73 6.31 7.50 5.93
N ALA A 74 6.69 7.45 4.65
CA ALA A 74 6.74 6.20 3.89
C ALA A 74 7.67 5.16 4.54
N ASN A 75 8.77 5.59 5.18
CA ASN A 75 9.71 4.69 5.86
C ASN A 75 9.10 4.07 7.12
N GLU A 76 8.43 4.88 7.96
CA GLU A 76 7.74 4.38 9.16
C GLU A 76 6.64 3.38 8.79
N ILE A 77 5.88 3.66 7.72
CA ILE A 77 4.87 2.75 7.20
C ILE A 77 5.51 1.43 6.76
N LEU A 78 6.62 1.50 6.01
CA LEU A 78 7.32 0.31 5.54
C LEU A 78 7.84 -0.54 6.69
N GLU A 79 8.42 0.07 7.73
CA GLU A 79 8.88 -0.64 8.93
C GLU A 79 7.75 -1.37 9.65
N ILE A 80 6.60 -0.72 9.83
CA ILE A 80 5.43 -1.33 10.49
C ILE A 80 4.90 -2.52 9.66
N VAL A 81 4.80 -2.35 8.34
CA VAL A 81 4.33 -3.41 7.43
C VAL A 81 5.32 -4.59 7.43
N LEU A 82 6.62 -4.33 7.34
CA LEU A 82 7.63 -5.39 7.36
C LEU A 82 7.64 -6.14 8.68
N LYS A 83 7.50 -5.48 9.83
CA LYS A 83 7.40 -6.15 11.15
C LYS A 83 6.19 -7.09 11.26
N LYS A 84 5.09 -6.81 10.57
CA LYS A 84 3.91 -7.69 10.56
C LYS A 84 4.13 -8.98 9.75
N TYR A 85 4.99 -8.94 8.72
CA TYR A 85 5.22 -10.07 7.80
C TYR A 85 6.56 -10.79 7.98
N ILE A 86 7.59 -10.09 8.45
CA ILE A 86 8.91 -10.63 8.77
C ILE A 86 8.95 -10.81 10.28
N LYS A 87 8.69 -12.05 10.73
CA LYS A 87 9.07 -12.48 12.07
C LYS A 87 10.53 -12.91 12.02
N PHE A 88 11.38 -12.25 12.81
CA PHE A 88 12.68 -12.81 13.18
C PHE A 88 12.49 -13.86 14.26
#